data_AF-A0A4U6IYB9-F1
#
_entry.id   AF-A0A4U6IYB9-F1
#
_cell.length_a   1.000
_cell.length_b   1.000
_cell.length_c   1.000
_cell.angle_alpha   90.00
_cell.angle_beta   90.00
_cell.angle_gamma   90.00
#
_symmetry.space_group_name_H-M   'P 1'
#
loop_
_entity.id
_entity.type
_entity.pdbx_description
1 polymer ?
#
loop_
_entity_poly.entity_id
_entity_poly.type
_entity_poly.pdbx_seq_one_letter_code
_entity_poly.pdbx_strand_id
1 'polypeptide(L)' 'LASPSPELVIAWILGQTQRIRVGSGGVMLQHYSPYKVAENFNLLASLAPGRVDLGIGKAPGGLPLST' A
#
# COMPACT_ATOMS: atom_id res chain seq x y z
N LEU A 1 11.37 -9.17 0.08
CA LEU A 1 10.02 -8.62 -0.13
C LEU A 1 9.03 -9.59 0.49
N ALA A 2 8.25 -9.17 1.50
CA ALA A 2 7.32 -10.08 2.20
C ALA A 2 6.07 -10.41 1.38
N SER A 3 5.64 -9.51 0.48
CA SER A 3 4.58 -9.76 -0.50
C SER A 3 4.81 -8.87 -1.74
N PRO A 4 4.64 -9.39 -2.98
CA PRO A 4 4.68 -8.60 -4.21
C PRO A 4 3.42 -7.78 -4.45
N SER A 5 2.35 -7.99 -3.67
CA SER A 5 1.06 -7.31 -3.82
C SER A 5 0.48 -7.00 -2.43
N PRO A 6 0.90 -5.89 -1.80
CA PRO A 6 0.46 -5.54 -0.46
C PRO A 6 -1.05 -5.30 -0.38
N GLU A 7 -1.69 -4.76 -1.42
CA GLU A 7 -3.15 -4.55 -1.44
C GLU A 7 -3.96 -5.83 -1.22
N LEU A 8 -3.53 -6.97 -1.78
CA LEU A 8 -4.25 -8.25 -1.63
C LEU A 8 -4.14 -8.81 -0.22
N VAL A 9 -2.94 -8.73 0.37
CA VAL A 9 -2.71 -9.17 1.74
C VAL A 9 -3.50 -8.30 2.72
N ILE A 10 -3.51 -6.98 2.49
CA ILE A 10 -4.32 -6.04 3.27
C ILE A 10 -5.81 -6.42 3.17
N ALA A 11 -6.34 -6.63 1.96
CA ALA A 11 -7.73 -7.03 1.77
C ALA A 11 -8.08 -8.31 2.56
N TRP A 12 -7.21 -9.31 2.51
CA TRP A 12 -7.40 -10.56 3.23
C TRP A 12 -7.42 -10.36 4.75
N ILE A 13 -6.48 -9.58 5.31
CA ILE A 13 -6.45 -9.28 6.74
C ILE A 13 -7.68 -8.48 7.17
N LEU A 14 -8.12 -7.51 6.37
CA LEU A 14 -9.32 -6.71 6.65
C LEU A 14 -10.59 -7.58 6.67
N GLY A 15 -10.68 -8.59 5.80
CA GLY A 15 -11.80 -9.56 5.82
C GLY A 15 -11.82 -10.45 7.06
N GLN A 16 -10.67 -10.70 7.69
CA GLN A 16 -10.55 -11.55 8.89
C GLN A 16 -10.58 -10.75 10.20
N THR A 17 -10.58 -9.42 10.16
CA THR A 17 -10.43 -8.58 11.34
C THR A 17 -11.42 -7.42 11.34
N GLN A 18 -11.94 -7.05 12.51
CA GLN A 18 -12.97 -6.00 12.63
C GLN A 18 -12.43 -4.66 13.16
N ARG A 19 -11.27 -4.66 13.86
CA ARG A 19 -10.76 -3.46 14.56
C ARG A 19 -9.32 -3.08 14.22
N ILE A 20 -8.57 -3.99 13.60
CA ILE A 20 -7.14 -3.79 13.36
C ILE A 20 -6.97 -2.85 12.15
N ARG A 21 -6.06 -1.88 12.28
CA ARG A 21 -5.61 -1.02 11.17
C ARG A 21 -4.46 -1.70 10.45
N VAL A 22 -4.45 -1.66 9.13
CA VAL A 22 -3.49 -2.38 8.29
C VAL A 22 -2.89 -1.41 7.26
N GLY A 23 -1.58 -1.47 7.08
CA GLY A 23 -0.87 -0.63 6.11
C GLY A 23 0.14 -1.41 5.27
N SER A 24 0.53 -0.82 4.14
CA SER A 24 1.33 -1.50 3.10
C SER A 24 2.83 -1.61 3.35
N GLY A 25 3.36 -1.01 4.42
CA GLY A 25 4.80 -1.00 4.71
C GLY A 25 5.67 -0.32 3.64
N GLY A 26 5.07 0.36 2.65
CA GLY A 26 5.75 1.04 1.54
C GLY A 26 5.52 0.37 0.18
N VAL A 27 4.61 0.92 -0.62
CA VAL A 27 4.43 0.56 -2.03
C VAL A 27 5.49 1.23 -2.87
N MET A 28 6.17 0.45 -3.70
CA MET A 28 7.16 0.91 -4.66
C MET A 28 6.48 1.56 -5.86
N LEU A 29 6.06 2.83 -5.72
CA LEU A 29 5.28 3.53 -6.76
C LEU A 29 6.03 3.64 -8.10
N GLN A 30 7.35 3.49 -8.11
CA GLN A 30 8.18 3.45 -9.31
C GLN A 30 7.87 2.25 -10.23
N HIS A 31 7.26 1.19 -9.70
CA HIS A 31 6.98 -0.05 -10.44
C HIS A 31 5.52 -0.22 -10.84
N TYR A 32 4.62 0.66 -10.37
CA TYR A 32 3.18 0.55 -10.61
C TYR A 32 2.60 1.89 -11.03
N SER A 33 1.51 1.87 -11.80
CA SER A 33 0.77 3.10 -12.10
C SER A 33 0.29 3.75 -10.80
N PRO A 34 0.63 5.02 -10.53
CA PRO A 34 0.17 5.72 -9.34
C PRO A 34 -1.35 5.77 -9.23
N TYR A 35 -2.02 5.92 -10.38
CA TYR A 35 -3.48 5.93 -10.45
C TYR A 35 -4.08 4.59 -10.01
N LYS A 36 -3.52 3.48 -10.49
CA LYS A 36 -3.96 2.13 -10.09
C LYS A 36 -3.78 1.90 -8.59
N VAL A 37 -2.64 2.32 -8.03
CA VAL A 37 -2.39 2.21 -6.58
C VAL A 37 -3.40 3.06 -5.80
N ALA A 38 -3.67 4.28 -6.24
CA ALA A 38 -4.65 5.16 -5.60
C ALA A 38 -6.07 4.55 -5.62
N GLU A 39 -6.54 4.02 -6.76
CA GLU A 39 -7.86 3.38 -6.85
C GLU A 39 -7.97 2.15 -5.95
N ASN A 40 -6.95 1.28 -5.94
CA ASN A 40 -6.93 0.09 -5.09
C ASN A 40 -7.06 0.47 -3.61
N PHE A 41 -6.27 1.44 -3.15
CA PHE A 41 -6.30 1.86 -1.75
C PHE A 41 -7.56 2.65 -1.39
N ASN A 42 -8.15 3.39 -2.34
CA ASN A 42 -9.44 4.02 -2.15
C ASN A 42 -10.58 2.99 -1.98
N LEU A 43 -10.57 1.93 -2.79
CA LEU A 43 -11.52 0.83 -2.65
C LEU A 43 -11.35 0.14 -1.28
N LEU A 44 -10.12 -0.16 -0.88
CA LEU A 44 -9.84 -0.76 0.43
C LEU A 44 -10.28 0.15 1.59
N ALA A 45 -10.04 1.46 1.51
CA ALA A 45 -10.50 2.43 2.50
C ALA A 45 -12.03 2.53 2.55
N SER A 46 -12.71 2.31 1.42
CA SER A 46 -14.18 2.25 1.37
C SER A 46 -14.72 0.96 2.00
N LEU A 47 -14.04 -0.17 1.82
CA LEU A 47 -14.40 -1.45 2.44
C LEU A 47 -14.13 -1.48 3.95
N ALA A 48 -13.07 -0.82 4.41
CA ALA A 48 -12.71 -0.74 5.82
C ALA A 48 -12.39 0.71 6.22
N PRO A 49 -13.43 1.55 6.43
CA PRO A 49 -13.25 2.96 6.75
C PRO A 49 -12.36 3.20 7.97
N GLY A 50 -11.36 4.06 7.83
CA GLY A 50 -10.41 4.42 8.89
C GLY A 50 -9.41 3.32 9.27
N ARG A 51 -9.33 2.23 8.52
CA ARG A 51 -8.50 1.06 8.85
C ARG A 51 -7.41 0.73 7.84
N VAL A 52 -7.25 1.54 6.80
CA VAL A 52 -6.31 1.28 5.70
C VAL A 52 -5.34 2.45 5.56
N ASP A 53 -4.05 2.14 5.58
CA ASP A 53 -2.97 3.12 5.45
C ASP A 53 -2.10 2.80 4.21
N LEU A 54 -1.98 3.75 3.28
CA LEU A 54 -1.08 3.65 2.14
C LEU A 54 0.30 4.21 2.50
N GLY A 55 1.26 3.32 2.77
CA GLY A 55 2.68 3.70 2.81
C GLY A 55 3.25 3.76 1.39
N ILE A 56 4.05 4.77 1.09
CA ILE A 56 4.76 4.91 -0.19
C ILE A 56 6.26 4.83 0.09
N GLY A 57 6.94 3.91 -0.60
CA GLY A 57 8.38 3.71 -0.46
C GLY A 57 9.15 4.18 -1.69
N LYS A 58 10.37 4.66 -1.46
CA LYS A 58 11.42 4.73 -2.48
C LYS A 58 12.33 3.52 -2.35
N ALA A 59 12.81 2.98 -3.46
CA ALA A 59 13.78 1.88 -3.41
C ALA A 59 15.05 2.38 -2.71
N PRO A 60 15.78 1.52 -1.98
CA PRO A 60 17.14 1.82 -1.52
C PRO A 60 18.17 1.92 -2.67
N GLY A 61 17.73 1.91 -3.93
CA GLY A 61 18.55 2.30 -5.08
C GLY A 61 18.55 3.82 -5.20
N GLY A 62 19.63 4.42 -4.72
CA GLY A 62 19.77 5.87 -4.52
C GLY A 62 19.27 6.72 -5.68
N LEU A 63 18.55 7.78 -5.33
CA LEU A 63 18.75 9.01 -6.07
C LEU A 63 20.23 9.40 -5.88
N PRO A 64 21.02 9.59 -6.94
CA PRO A 64 22.10 10.55 -6.82
C PRO A 64 21.41 11.88 -6.57
N LEU A 65 21.47 12.37 -5.34
CA LEU A 65 21.12 13.75 -5.07
C LEU A 65 22.08 14.64 -5.88
N SER A 66 21.46 15.62 -6.54
CA SER A 66 21.94 16.99 -6.68
C SER A 66 23.04 17.26 -7.70
N THR A 67 22.61 17.79 -8.85
CA THR A 67 23.06 19.13 -9.28
C THR A 67 21.90 20.08 -9.05
#